data_AF-A0A6V8R009-F1
#
_entry.id   AF-A0A6V8R009-F1
#
_cell.length_a   1.000
_cell.length_b   1.000
_cell.length_c   1.000
_cell.angle_alpha   90.00
_cell.angle_beta   90.00
_cell.angle_gamma   90.00
#
_symmetry.space_group_name_H-M   'P 1'
#
loop_
_entity.id
_entity.type
_entity.pdbx_description
1 polymer ?
#
loop_
_entity_poly.entity_id
_entity_poly.type
_entity_poly.pdbx_seq_one_letter_code
_entity_poly.pdbx_strand_id
1 'polypeptide(L)'
;MRSRICELHSVGYGYKRIHQIHPEVPVSTIRYTVKKEADRSDNKSLSRPGQPRKLSEEQRKQIYETVMKENPDITNRELLASVGNAVKLRALQYVLREMRVPAKVNQFTERAT
;
A
#
# COMPACT_ATOMS: atom_id res chain seq x y z
N MET A 1 -21.40 17.60 2.36
CA MET A 1 -21.43 18.02 0.94
C MET A 1 -21.56 16.83 -0.01
N ARG A 2 -20.62 15.86 -0.03
CA ARG A 2 -20.75 14.65 -0.89
C ARG A 2 -21.99 13.81 -0.56
N SER A 3 -22.25 13.59 0.73
CA SER A 3 -23.48 12.96 1.22
C SER A 3 -24.74 13.61 0.64
N ARG A 4 -24.82 14.94 0.69
CA ARG A 4 -25.95 15.71 0.16
C ARG A 4 -26.17 15.53 -1.34
N ILE A 5 -25.08 15.46 -2.13
CA ILE A 5 -25.15 15.19 -3.57
C ILE A 5 -25.73 13.79 -3.83
N CYS A 6 -25.27 12.79 -3.06
CA CYS A 6 -25.75 11.42 -3.17
C CYS A 6 -27.21 11.27 -2.74
N GLU A 7 -27.63 11.92 -1.64
CA GLU A 7 -29.03 11.98 -1.20
C GLU A 7 -29.94 12.58 -2.28
N LEU A 8 -29.56 13.71 -2.87
CA LEU A 8 -30.36 14.33 -3.92
C LEU A 8 -30.47 13.41 -5.15
N HIS A 9 -29.38 12.73 -5.50
CA HIS A 9 -29.38 11.77 -6.60
C HIS A 9 -30.25 10.53 -6.30
N SER A 10 -30.23 10.01 -5.07
CA SER A 10 -31.07 8.86 -4.68
C SER A 10 -32.56 9.18 -4.67
N VAL A 11 -32.93 10.45 -4.41
CA VAL A 11 -34.30 10.97 -4.54
C VAL A 11 -34.69 11.23 -6.00
N GLY A 12 -33.78 11.05 -6.97
CA GLY A 12 -34.06 11.13 -8.40
C GLY A 12 -33.71 12.47 -9.06
N TYR A 13 -32.95 13.35 -8.40
CA TYR A 13 -32.50 14.60 -9.02
C TYR A 13 -31.40 14.33 -10.06
N GLY A 14 -31.60 14.82 -11.28
CA GLY A 14 -30.57 14.79 -12.32
C GLY A 14 -29.40 15.75 -12.03
N TYR A 15 -28.22 15.46 -12.58
CA TYR A 15 -26.97 16.20 -12.26
C TYR A 15 -27.05 17.72 -12.45
N LYS A 16 -27.72 18.19 -13.52
CA LYS A 16 -27.92 19.63 -13.77
C LYS A 16 -28.80 20.29 -12.70
N ARG A 17 -29.81 19.56 -12.21
CA ARG A 17 -30.72 20.04 -11.17
C ARG A 17 -30.01 20.09 -9.81
N ILE A 18 -29.15 19.11 -9.53
CA ILE A 18 -28.27 19.14 -8.35
C ILE A 18 -27.33 20.36 -8.41
N HIS A 19 -26.76 20.67 -9.57
CA HIS A 19 -25.93 21.88 -9.75
C HIS A 19 -26.71 23.19 -9.58
N GLN A 20 -27.98 23.24 -9.99
CA GLN A 20 -28.82 24.41 -9.72
C GLN A 20 -29.06 24.64 -8.22
N ILE A 21 -29.17 23.55 -7.44
CA ILE A 21 -29.29 23.62 -5.98
C ILE A 21 -27.94 23.94 -5.33
N HIS A 22 -26.85 23.47 -5.92
CA HIS A 22 -25.47 23.64 -5.45
C HIS A 22 -24.55 24.21 -6.55
N PRO A 23 -24.67 25.51 -6.89
CA PRO A 23 -23.93 26.14 -7.99
C PRO A 23 -22.42 26.18 -7.76
N GLU A 24 -21.98 26.13 -6.51
CA GLU A 24 -20.58 26.05 -6.10
C GLU A 24 -19.90 24.74 -6.54
N VAL A 25 -20.68 23.75 -6.97
CA VAL A 25 -20.19 22.41 -7.33
C VAL A 25 -20.30 22.20 -8.82
N PRO A 26 -19.18 22.04 -9.54
CA PRO A 26 -19.23 21.72 -10.96
C PRO A 26 -20.01 20.44 -11.23
N VAL A 27 -20.76 20.41 -12.34
CA VAL A 27 -21.51 19.23 -12.79
C VAL A 27 -20.61 18.00 -12.94
N SER A 28 -19.35 18.18 -13.34
CA SER A 28 -18.33 17.12 -13.41
C SER A 28 -18.03 16.51 -12.04
N THR A 29 -17.91 17.34 -11.01
CA THR A 29 -17.69 16.92 -9.62
C THR A 29 -18.92 16.18 -9.07
N ILE A 30 -20.13 16.62 -9.39
CA ILE A 30 -21.38 15.92 -9.03
C ILE A 30 -21.40 14.53 -9.65
N ARG A 31 -21.17 14.43 -10.96
CA ARG A 31 -21.12 13.14 -11.68
C ARG A 31 -20.05 12.22 -11.11
N TYR A 32 -18.85 12.73 -10.86
CA TYR A 32 -17.77 11.95 -10.25
C TYR A 32 -18.13 11.49 -8.84
N THR A 33 -18.81 12.34 -8.06
CA THR A 33 -19.21 12.03 -6.69
C THR A 33 -20.19 10.87 -6.66
N VAL A 34 -21.25 10.92 -7.47
CA VAL A 34 -22.25 9.84 -7.63
C VAL A 34 -21.59 8.56 -8.15
N LYS A 35 -20.78 8.64 -9.21
CA LYS A 35 -20.10 7.45 -9.78
C LYS A 35 -19.22 6.72 -8.76
N LYS A 36 -18.59 7.46 -7.85
CA LYS A 36 -17.69 6.93 -6.81
C LYS A 36 -18.37 6.67 -5.48
N GLU A 37 -19.68 6.84 -5.38
CA GLU A 37 -20.41 6.59 -4.14
C GLU A 37 -20.26 5.14 -3.70
N ALA A 38 -20.48 4.18 -4.61
CA ALA A 38 -20.35 2.74 -4.34
C ALA A 38 -18.93 2.33 -3.91
N ASP A 39 -17.91 3.02 -4.42
CA ASP A 39 -16.50 2.72 -4.11
C ASP A 39 -16.07 3.30 -2.76
N ARG A 40 -16.79 4.29 -2.21
CA ARG A 40 -16.38 5.00 -0.97
C ARG A 40 -17.10 4.44 0.24
N SER A 41 -16.34 4.15 1.29
CA SER A 41 -16.90 4.01 2.63
C SER A 41 -17.12 5.40 3.24
N ASP A 42 -18.34 5.68 3.70
CA ASP A 42 -18.64 6.88 4.50
C ASP A 42 -18.31 8.22 3.79
N ASN A 43 -18.49 8.29 2.46
CA ASN A 43 -18.20 9.48 1.65
C ASN A 43 -16.75 10.02 1.75
N LYS A 44 -15.82 9.24 2.32
CA LYS A 44 -14.40 9.59 2.44
C LYS A 44 -13.68 9.33 1.13
N SER A 45 -12.65 10.13 0.86
CA SER A 45 -11.82 9.92 -0.33
C SER A 45 -11.02 8.65 -0.16
N LEU A 46 -10.99 7.82 -1.21
CA LEU A 46 -10.12 6.66 -1.24
C LEU A 46 -8.67 7.10 -1.25
N SER A 47 -7.86 6.48 -0.38
CA SER A 47 -6.41 6.60 -0.47
C SER A 47 -5.96 6.13 -1.86
N ARG A 48 -4.99 6.85 -2.44
CA ARG A 48 -4.42 6.43 -3.72
C ARG A 48 -3.74 5.08 -3.54
N PRO A 49 -3.92 4.13 -4.48
CA PRO A 49 -3.09 2.92 -4.47
C PRO A 49 -1.63 3.37 -4.58
N GLY A 50 -0.82 2.96 -3.60
CA GLY A 50 0.61 3.19 -3.64
C GLY A 50 1.26 2.39 -4.78
N GLN A 51 2.52 2.71 -5.06
CA GLN A 51 3.31 1.90 -5.99
C GLN A 51 3.40 0.45 -5.46
N PRO A 52 3.27 -0.58 -6.33
CA PRO A 52 3.47 -1.96 -5.93
C PRO A 52 4.87 -2.13 -5.33
N ARG A 53 4.96 -2.97 -4.30
CA ARG A 53 6.22 -3.29 -3.63
C ARG A 53 7.12 -4.05 -4.60
N LYS A 54 8.44 -3.87 -4.47
CA LYS A 54 9.43 -4.60 -5.29
C LYS A 54 9.50 -6.09 -4.96
N LEU A 55 9.24 -6.47 -3.71
CA LEU A 55 9.12 -7.86 -3.31
C LEU A 55 7.68 -8.31 -3.42
N SER A 56 7.47 -9.49 -4.01
CA SER A 56 6.16 -10.15 -3.96
C SER A 56 5.86 -10.64 -2.54
N GLU A 57 4.58 -10.87 -2.25
CA GLU A 57 4.18 -11.44 -0.95
C GLU A 57 4.78 -12.84 -0.74
N GLU A 58 4.96 -13.62 -1.80
CA GLU A 58 5.62 -14.93 -1.76
C GLU A 58 7.08 -14.81 -1.34
N GLN A 59 7.81 -13.85 -1.91
CA GLN A 59 9.20 -13.59 -1.54
C GLN A 59 9.33 -13.12 -0.08
N ARG A 60 8.37 -12.31 0.41
CA ARG A 60 8.35 -11.90 1.82
C ARG A 60 8.08 -13.09 2.75
N LYS A 61 7.17 -13.98 2.34
CA LYS A 61 6.91 -15.23 3.07
C LYS A 61 8.15 -16.11 3.11
N GLN A 62 8.83 -16.29 1.99
CA GLN A 62 10.09 -17.04 1.92
C GLN A 62 11.14 -16.43 2.86
N ILE A 63 11.34 -15.11 2.83
CA ILE A 63 12.26 -14.42 3.76
C ILE A 63 11.90 -14.72 5.21
N TYR A 64 10.61 -14.64 5.55
CA TYR A 64 10.14 -14.91 6.91
C TYR A 64 10.41 -16.37 7.32
N GLU A 65 10.09 -17.33 6.46
CA GLU A 65 10.28 -18.76 6.76
C GLU A 65 11.75 -19.13 6.88
N THR A 66 12.62 -18.62 6.00
CA THR A 66 14.05 -18.89 6.07
C THR A 66 14.68 -18.33 7.35
N VAL A 67 14.31 -17.11 7.77
CA VAL A 67 14.89 -16.50 8.98
C VAL A 67 14.31 -17.09 10.27
N MET A 68 13.03 -17.49 10.28
CA MET A 68 12.38 -17.97 11.51
C MET A 68 12.43 -19.48 11.70
N LYS A 69 12.36 -20.27 10.62
CA LYS A 69 12.21 -21.73 10.69
C LYS A 69 13.48 -22.48 10.29
N GLU A 70 14.12 -22.04 9.22
CA GLU A 70 15.21 -22.81 8.60
C GLU A 70 16.55 -22.46 9.24
N ASN A 71 16.99 -21.21 9.12
CA ASN A 71 18.34 -20.78 9.51
C ASN A 71 18.30 -19.38 10.15
N PRO A 72 18.14 -19.31 11.49
CA PRO A 72 18.09 -18.04 12.23
C PRO A 72 19.37 -17.20 12.17
N ASP A 73 20.50 -17.81 11.82
CA ASP A 73 21.81 -17.14 11.72
C ASP A 73 22.22 -16.86 10.26
N ILE A 74 21.29 -16.93 9.30
CA ILE A 74 21.55 -16.63 7.88
C ILE A 74 22.04 -15.19 7.70
N THR A 75 23.07 -15.02 6.86
CA THR A 75 23.58 -13.68 6.57
C THR A 75 22.67 -12.96 5.58
N ASN A 76 22.52 -11.63 5.72
CA ASN A 76 21.71 -10.82 4.81
C ASN A 76 22.06 -11.02 3.31
N ARG A 77 23.32 -11.30 3.00
CA ARG A 77 23.79 -11.54 1.61
C ARG A 77 23.27 -12.87 1.06
N GLU A 78 23.26 -13.91 1.87
CA GLU A 78 22.73 -15.24 1.52
C GLU A 78 21.20 -15.19 1.39
N LEU A 79 20.56 -14.46 2.29
CA LEU A 79 19.12 -14.20 2.25
C LEU A 79 18.69 -13.41 1.00
N LEU A 80 19.53 -12.49 0.49
CA LEU A 80 19.26 -11.86 -0.81
C LEU A 80 19.40 -12.83 -1.97
N ALA A 81 20.41 -13.71 -1.91
CA ALA A 81 20.64 -14.70 -2.96
C ALA A 81 19.47 -15.69 -3.06
N SER A 82 18.88 -16.12 -1.94
CA SER A 82 17.72 -17.03 -1.94
C SER A 82 16.47 -16.43 -2.59
N VAL A 83 16.35 -15.10 -2.61
CA VAL A 83 15.23 -14.35 -3.20
C VAL A 83 15.60 -13.79 -4.59
N GLY A 84 16.71 -14.26 -5.18
CA GLY A 84 17.13 -13.87 -6.53
C GLY A 84 17.60 -12.42 -6.65
N ASN A 85 18.11 -11.82 -5.56
CA ASN A 85 18.61 -10.44 -5.51
C ASN A 85 17.59 -9.39 -6.03
N ALA A 86 16.29 -9.63 -5.82
CA ALA A 86 15.22 -8.74 -6.27
C ALA A 86 15.30 -7.31 -5.66
N VAL A 87 16.00 -7.15 -4.54
CA VAL A 87 16.17 -5.88 -3.84
C VAL A 87 17.59 -5.67 -3.33
N LYS A 88 17.94 -4.41 -3.05
CA LYS A 88 19.21 -4.06 -2.39
C LYS A 88 19.17 -4.42 -0.90
N LEU A 89 20.34 -4.63 -0.29
CA LEU A 89 20.52 -4.93 1.13
C LEU A 89 19.74 -4.00 2.06
N ARG A 90 19.75 -2.69 1.77
CA ARG A 90 19.02 -1.71 2.60
C ARG A 90 17.51 -1.94 2.60
N ALA A 91 16.94 -2.33 1.47
CA ALA A 91 15.51 -2.62 1.37
C ALA A 91 15.14 -3.90 2.13
N LEU A 92 16.00 -4.94 2.08
CA LEU A 92 15.84 -6.14 2.90
C LEU A 92 15.81 -5.80 4.40
N GLN A 93 16.73 -4.95 4.87
CA GLN A 93 16.76 -4.52 6.27
C GLN A 93 15.46 -3.81 6.70
N TYR A 94 14.88 -2.96 5.83
CA TYR A 94 13.59 -2.34 6.10
C TYR A 94 12.47 -3.38 6.24
N VAL A 95 12.47 -4.39 5.37
CA VAL A 95 11.48 -5.48 5.37
C VAL A 95 11.61 -6.35 6.62
N LEU A 96 12.81 -6.73 7.01
CA LEU A 96 13.05 -7.49 8.26
C LEU A 96 12.56 -6.71 9.49
N ARG A 97 12.83 -5.40 9.53
CA ARG A 97 12.34 -4.51 10.59
C ARG A 97 10.82 -4.38 10.59
N GLU A 98 10.20 -4.25 9.42
CA GLU A 98 8.73 -4.22 9.27
C GLU A 98 8.11 -5.52 9.80
N MET A 99 8.73 -6.67 9.52
CA MET A 99 8.27 -7.99 9.97
C MET A 99 8.62 -8.31 11.43
N ARG A 100 9.29 -7.40 12.15
CA ARG A 100 9.78 -7.60 13.53
C ARG A 100 10.67 -8.84 13.70
N VAL A 101 11.39 -9.17 12.64
CA VAL A 101 12.34 -10.29 12.62
C VAL A 101 13.71 -9.77 13.09
N PRO A 102 14.37 -10.41 14.08
CA PRO A 102 15.70 -10.02 14.51
C PRO A 102 16.69 -10.38 13.39
N ALA A 103 17.01 -9.40 12.56
CA ALA A 103 18.20 -9.52 11.72
C ALA A 103 19.40 -9.49 12.67
N LYS A 104 20.05 -10.63 12.91
CA LYS A 104 21.42 -10.60 13.44
C LYS A 104 22.29 -9.97 12.37
N VAL A 105 22.47 -8.67 12.48
CA VAL A 105 23.44 -7.93 11.69
C VAL A 105 24.79 -8.47 12.11
N ASN A 106 25.34 -9.41 11.33
CA ASN A 106 26.71 -9.85 11.49
C ASN A 106 27.62 -8.62 11.39
N GLN A 107 28.01 -8.12 12.56
CA GLN A 107 29.11 -7.20 12.78
C GLN A 107 30.40 -8.00 12.57
N PHE A 108 30.70 -8.37 11.33
CA PHE A 108 32.04 -8.82 10.95
C PHE A 108 32.60 -7.84 9.94
N THR A 109 32.94 -6.65 10.43
CA THR A 109 34.10 -5.91 9.94
C THR A 109 35.34 -6.59 10.50
N GLU A 110 35.67 -7.79 10.03
CA GLU A 110 36.99 -8.36 10.24
C GLU A 110 37.84 -8.11 8.99
N ARG A 111 38.66 -7.07 9.15
CA ARG A 111 39.98 -6.80 8.57
C ARG A 111 40.44 -7.76 7.48
N ALA A 112 40.63 -7.22 6.27
CA ALA A 112 41.60 -7.74 5.32
C ALA A 112 42.76 -6.74 5.21
N THR A 113 43.84 -7.15 5.88
CA THR A 113 45.27 -6.83 5.68
C THR A 113 45.73 -5.37 5.70
#